data_AF-A0A1G4PKS4-F1
#
_entry.id   AF-A0A1G4PKS4-F1
#
_cell.length_a   1.000
_cell.length_b   1.000
_cell.length_c   1.000
_cell.angle_alpha   90.00
_cell.angle_beta   90.00
_cell.angle_gamma   90.00
#
_symmetry.space_group_name_H-M   'P 1'
#
loop_
_entity.id
_entity.type
_entity.pdbx_description
1 polymer ?
#
loop_
_entity_poly.entity_id
_entity_poly.type
_entity_poly.pdbx_seq_one_letter_code
_entity_poly.pdbx_strand_id
1 'polypeptide(L)' 'MCESVFRKEGYARYDSSHFSDETLQNVMKNILNQMEEAVQQGESLTSEYVVQLSQQLDAYVLIAQIRKMRCVN' A
#
# COMPACT_ATOMS: atom_id res chain seq x y z
N MET A 1 20.39 10.34 27.29
CA MET A 1 20.70 9.21 26.38
C MET A 1 19.42 8.87 25.66
N CYS A 2 19.42 8.98 24.33
CA CYS A 2 18.20 8.92 23.53
C CYS A 2 17.57 7.52 23.59
N GLU A 3 16.33 7.46 24.08
CA GLU A 3 15.42 6.34 23.90
C GLU A 3 15.30 6.03 22.41
N SER A 4 15.79 4.87 22.02
CA SER A 4 15.42 4.21 20.78
C SER A 4 13.94 3.84 20.87
N VAL A 5 13.07 4.78 20.48
CA VAL A 5 11.68 4.50 20.16
C VAL A 5 11.71 3.68 18.87
N PHE A 6 11.84 2.36 19.04
CA PHE A 6 11.53 1.38 18.02
C PHE A 6 10.04 1.54 17.75
N ARG A 7 9.72 2.45 16.84
CA ARG A 7 8.37 2.79 16.41
C ARG A 7 7.73 1.49 16.01
N LYS A 8 6.77 1.03 16.80
CA LYS A 8 5.89 -0.11 16.54
C LYS A 8 5.51 -0.08 15.05
N GLU A 9 6.17 -0.92 14.26
CA GLU A 9 5.70 -1.34 12.95
C GLU A 9 4.46 -2.17 13.19
N GLY A 10 3.35 -1.46 13.42
CA GLY A 10 2.00 -1.97 13.24
C GLY A 10 1.69 -2.08 11.75
N TYR A 11 2.62 -2.58 10.94
CA TYR A 11 2.24 -3.22 9.70
C TYR A 11 1.59 -4.51 10.14
N ALA A 12 0.27 -4.47 10.32
CA ALA A 12 -0.56 -5.65 10.38
C ALA A 12 0.04 -6.61 9.36
N ARG A 13 0.49 -7.76 9.87
CA ARG A 13 1.10 -8.86 9.13
C ARG A 13 0.08 -9.28 8.08
N TYR A 14 0.00 -8.53 6.98
CA TYR A 14 -0.71 -8.92 5.78
C TYR A 14 0.06 -10.16 5.39
N ASP A 15 -0.54 -11.31 5.63
CA ASP A 15 -0.11 -12.61 5.14
C ASP A 15 -0.26 -12.59 3.62
N SER A 16 0.51 -11.70 2.99
CA SER A 16 0.51 -11.45 1.57
C SER A 16 1.26 -12.53 0.83
N SER A 17 1.76 -13.56 1.53
CA SER A 17 2.18 -14.84 0.94
C SER A 17 1.05 -15.50 0.15
N HIS A 18 -0.21 -15.25 0.49
CA HIS A 18 -1.36 -15.99 -0.03
C HIS A 18 -2.06 -15.37 -1.24
N PHE A 19 -1.80 -14.10 -1.57
CA PHE A 19 -2.45 -13.46 -2.72
C PHE A 19 -1.77 -13.87 -4.04
N SER A 20 -2.53 -14.21 -5.08
CA SER A 20 -1.94 -14.30 -6.42
C SER A 20 -1.48 -12.92 -6.89
N ASP A 21 -0.59 -12.86 -7.88
CA ASP A 21 -0.18 -11.58 -8.49
C ASP A 21 -1.36 -10.85 -9.13
N GLU A 22 -2.33 -11.60 -9.66
CA GLU A 22 -3.57 -11.05 -10.20
C GLU A 22 -4.43 -10.39 -9.11
N THR A 23 -4.62 -11.04 -7.95
CA THR A 23 -5.37 -10.44 -6.85
C THR A 23 -4.66 -9.19 -6.33
N LEU A 24 -3.33 -9.24 -6.21
CA LEU A 24 -2.52 -8.08 -5.82
C LEU A 24 -2.72 -6.91 -6.78
N GLN A 25 -2.64 -7.16 -8.09
CA GLN A 25 -2.86 -6.15 -9.11
C GLN A 25 -4.28 -5.57 -9.05
N ASN A 26 -5.29 -6.41 -8.82
CA ASN A 26 -6.67 -5.96 -8.77
C ASN A 26 -6.93 -5.05 -7.56
N VAL A 27 -6.33 -5.35 -6.41
CA VAL A 27 -6.38 -4.49 -5.22
C VAL A 27 -5.71 -3.14 -5.50
N MET A 28 -4.53 -3.13 -6.11
CA MET A 28 -3.84 -1.88 -6.46
C MET A 28 -4.67 -1.01 -7.41
N LYS A 29 -5.30 -1.61 -8.44
CA LYS A 29 -6.21 -0.91 -9.36
C LYS A 29 -7.41 -0.32 -8.63
N ASN A 30 -8.02 -1.07 -7.72
CA ASN A 30 -9.16 -0.59 -6.95
C ASN A 30 -8.80 0.63 -6.08
N ILE A 31 -7.62 0.62 -5.44
CA ILE A 31 -7.14 1.77 -4.66
C ILE A 31 -6.93 2.99 -5.57
N LEU A 32 -6.31 2.80 -6.74
CA LEU A 32 -6.13 3.89 -7.72
C LEU A 32 -7.46 4.48 -8.18
N ASN A 33 -8.46 3.65 -8.46
CA ASN A 33 -9.80 4.11 -8.83
C ASN A 33 -10.44 4.92 -7.69
N GLN A 34 -10.32 4.48 -6.44
CA GLN A 34 -10.82 5.23 -5.29
C GLN A 34 -10.12 6.59 -5.12
N MET A 35 -8.82 6.66 -5.38
CA MET A 35 -8.08 7.93 -5.38
C MET A 35 -8.55 8.85 -6.50
N GLU A 36 -8.77 8.31 -7.71
CA GLU A 36 -9.29 9.06 -8.85
C GLU A 36 -10.69 9.61 -8.57
N GLU A 37 -11.59 8.77 -8.08
CA GLU A 37 -12.95 9.17 -7.68
C GLU A 37 -12.94 10.26 -6.61
N ALA A 38 -12.07 10.15 -5.60
CA ALA A 38 -11.92 11.16 -4.56
C ALA A 38 -11.53 12.53 -5.15
N VAL A 39 -10.51 12.54 -6.01
CA VAL A 39 -10.05 13.76 -6.67
C VAL A 39 -11.13 14.35 -7.58
N GLN A 40 -11.87 13.51 -8.31
CA GLN A 40 -13.00 13.95 -9.13
C GLN A 40 -14.14 14.54 -8.29
N GLN A 41 -14.35 14.04 -7.07
CA GLN A 41 -15.31 14.59 -6.10
C GLN A 41 -14.82 15.89 -5.43
N GLY A 42 -13.59 16.32 -5.71
CA GLY A 42 -13.00 17.55 -5.18
C GLY A 42 -12.21 17.37 -3.89
N GLU A 43 -11.91 16.13 -3.47
CA GLU A 43 -10.99 15.88 -2.38
C GLU A 43 -9.59 16.41 -2.72
N SER A 44 -8.94 17.03 -1.73
CA SER A 44 -7.53 17.41 -1.87
C SER A 44 -6.67 16.16 -1.91
N LEU A 45 -5.60 16.18 -2.71
CA LEU A 45 -4.55 15.15 -2.67
C LEU A 45 -3.89 15.00 -1.30
N THR A 46 -3.98 16.05 -0.47
CA THR A 46 -3.48 16.07 0.90
C THR A 46 -4.55 15.72 1.94
N SER A 47 -5.77 15.38 1.49
CA SER A 47 -6.84 14.88 2.36
C SER A 47 -6.36 13.62 3.07
N GLU A 48 -6.74 13.47 4.34
CA GLU A 48 -6.39 12.28 5.12
C GLU A 48 -6.80 11.00 4.39
N TYR A 49 -7.96 11.00 3.73
CA TYR A 49 -8.45 9.88 2.94
C TYR A 49 -7.51 9.51 1.78
N VAL A 50 -7.11 10.49 0.98
CA VAL A 50 -6.20 10.27 -0.16
C VAL A 50 -4.80 9.86 0.30
N VAL A 51 -4.33 10.41 1.43
CA VAL A 51 -3.07 10.03 2.06
C VAL A 51 -3.12 8.57 2.54
N GLN A 52 -4.21 8.13 3.16
CA GLN A 52 -4.38 6.74 3.59
C GLN A 52 -4.41 5.77 2.39
N LEU A 53 -5.13 6.11 1.32
CA LEU A 53 -5.12 5.31 0.09
C LEU A 53 -3.71 5.20 -0.51
N SER A 54 -2.96 6.31 -0.51
CA SER A 54 -1.56 6.33 -0.98
C SER A 54 -0.67 5.39 -0.15
N GLN A 55 -0.79 5.44 1.18
CA GLN A 55 -0.04 4.55 2.08
C GLN A 55 -0.39 3.07 1.87
N GLN A 56 -1.65 2.75 1.59
CA GLN A 56 -2.05 1.38 1.24
C GLN A 56 -1.43 0.94 -0.08
N LEU A 57 -1.44 1.81 -1.09
CA LEU A 57 -0.84 1.51 -2.40
C LEU A 57 0.67 1.24 -2.25
N ASP A 58 1.39 2.06 -1.46
CA ASP A 58 2.81 1.86 -1.20
C ASP A 58 3.12 0.49 -0.60
N ALA A 59 2.29 0.03 0.36
CA ALA A 59 2.45 -1.30 0.95
C ALA A 59 2.30 -2.43 -0.09
N TYR A 60 1.34 -2.31 -1.01
CA TYR A 60 1.14 -3.30 -2.07
C TYR A 60 2.25 -3.25 -3.15
N VAL A 61 2.78 -2.06 -3.46
CA VAL A 61 3.95 -1.91 -4.33
C VAL A 61 5.16 -2.62 -3.73
N LEU A 62 5.42 -2.46 -2.43
CA LEU A 62 6.51 -3.15 -1.74
C LEU A 62 6.35 -4.68 -1.82
N ILE A 63 5.14 -5.20 -1.62
CA ILE A 63 4.85 -6.63 -1.77
C ILE A 63 5.17 -7.11 -3.20
N ALA A 64 4.72 -6.37 -4.22
CA ALA A 64 4.96 -6.71 -5.62
C ALA A 64 6.47 -6.72 -5.95
N GLN A 65 7.21 -5.72 -5.46
CA GLN A 65 8.65 -5.62 -5.63
C GLN A 65 9.39 -6.77 -4.95
N ILE A 66 9.03 -7.13 -3.72
CA ILE A 66 9.63 -8.27 -3.00
C ILE A 66 9.40 -9.57 -3.77
N ARG A 67 8.20 -9.81 -4.29
CA ARG A 67 7.91 -11.00 -5.12
C ARG A 67 8.75 -11.02 -6.40
N LYS A 68 8.81 -9.88 -7.10
CA LYS A 68 9.62 -9.74 -8.30
C LYS A 68 11.09 -10.06 -8.02
N MET A 69 11.66 -9.56 -6.92
CA MET A 69 13.04 -9.86 -6.53
C MET A 69 13.26 -11.35 -6.22
N ARG A 70 12.28 -12.04 -5.62
CA ARG A 70 12.37 -13.50 -5.36
C ARG A 70 12.36 -14.35 -6.64
N CYS A 71 11.78 -13.85 -7.73
CA CYS A 71 11.73 -14.56 -9.02
C CYS A 71 12.99 -14.38 -9.89
N VAL A 72 13.98 -13.57 -9.47
CA VAL A 72 15.20 -13.27 -10.27
C VAL A 72 16.37 -14.20 -9.88
N ASN A 73 16.08 -15.40 -9.36
CA ASN A 73 17.11 -16.39 -9.00
C ASN A 73 17.16 -17.55 -9.99
#